data_AF-Q84MQ0-F1
#
_entry.id   AF-Q84MQ0-F1
#
_cell.length_a   1.000
_cell.length_b   1.000
_cell.length_c   1.000
_cell.angle_alpha   90.00
_cell.angle_beta   90.00
_cell.angle_gamma   90.00
#
_symmetry.space_group_name_H-M   'P 1'
#
loop_
_entity.id
_entity.type
_entity.pdbx_description
1 polymer ?
#
loop_
_entity_poly.entity_id
_entity_poly.type
_entity_poly.pdbx_seq_one_letter_code
_entity_poly.pdbx_strand_id
1 'polypeptide(L)'
;MTKTIGGTTKINPIYLTGKIKKLPKKNLTKPTKGQNGNPKKLSINVDSRQSAWPRHSTQTSAKQSAPRTRKERRGHIAAAAARMLAVFDPTVAKCPEGLRSPPVAGGAVAAGGAGALMKGFAGAHADAVTVSLGPAGALAYSAANQSPLVPRLFGAVNDIFCLFQGHIENIASLKQHYGLSKTATEVTILIEAYRTLRDRGPLPASQVVRDLSGKFTFILYDTLSKSTFVAADADGSIPFFWGVDSENHLVFSDNVDLLKASCGNSFAPFPKGCFYTTSGGLQSFEHPLNELKPVPRVDSQGQMCGSNYKVDSEAKKDSGIPRVGSAADWSNHF
;
A
#
# COMPACT_ATOMS: atom_id res chain seq x y z
N MET A 1 -64.29 31.03 10.16
CA MET A 1 -62.95 31.60 10.43
C MET A 1 -62.02 31.21 9.30
N THR A 2 -61.49 32.20 8.57
CA THR A 2 -60.18 32.25 7.86
C THR A 2 -59.78 31.13 6.89
N LYS A 3 -59.24 31.36 5.68
CA LYS A 3 -59.06 32.49 4.76
C LYS A 3 -58.47 31.88 3.46
N THR A 4 -59.03 32.21 2.30
CA THR A 4 -58.49 31.88 0.96
C THR A 4 -57.21 32.65 0.68
N ILE A 5 -56.17 32.03 0.09
CA ILE A 5 -55.22 32.71 -0.83
C ILE A 5 -54.69 31.70 -1.87
N GLY A 6 -54.91 32.02 -3.15
CA GLY A 6 -54.29 31.39 -4.31
C GLY A 6 -52.90 31.96 -4.59
N GLY A 7 -52.12 31.27 -5.44
CA GLY A 7 -50.79 31.73 -5.80
C GLY A 7 -50.02 30.74 -6.67
N THR A 8 -50.41 30.61 -7.94
CA THR A 8 -49.59 30.02 -9.00
C THR A 8 -48.37 30.91 -9.25
N THR A 9 -47.19 30.48 -8.80
CA THR A 9 -45.93 31.17 -9.10
C THR A 9 -45.18 30.42 -10.18
N LYS A 10 -45.22 30.97 -11.39
CA LYS A 10 -44.37 30.60 -12.54
C LYS A 10 -42.92 30.95 -12.19
N ILE A 11 -42.01 29.97 -12.25
CA ILE A 11 -40.57 30.21 -12.19
C ILE A 11 -40.08 30.37 -13.63
N ASN A 12 -39.65 31.59 -13.96
CA ASN A 12 -39.03 31.92 -15.25
C ASN A 12 -37.61 31.35 -15.33
N PRO A 13 -37.17 30.81 -16.48
CA PRO A 13 -35.78 30.42 -16.69
C PRO A 13 -34.90 31.67 -16.84
N ILE A 14 -33.87 31.76 -16.00
CA ILE A 14 -32.83 32.78 -16.08
C ILE A 14 -31.93 32.44 -17.27
N TYR A 15 -32.04 33.23 -18.34
CA TYR A 15 -31.07 33.30 -19.42
C TYR A 15 -29.83 34.06 -18.96
N LEU A 16 -28.74 33.37 -18.70
CA LEU A 16 -27.41 33.97 -18.58
C LEU A 16 -26.72 33.97 -19.96
N THR A 17 -26.85 35.10 -20.66
CA THR A 17 -26.11 35.43 -21.88
C THR A 17 -24.71 35.92 -21.50
N GLY A 18 -23.76 34.99 -21.39
CA GLY A 18 -22.33 35.29 -21.19
C GLY A 18 -21.60 35.47 -22.52
N LYS A 19 -21.25 36.71 -22.88
CA LYS A 19 -20.38 37.04 -24.01
C LYS A 19 -18.99 36.41 -23.85
N ILE A 20 -18.60 35.57 -24.80
CA ILE A 20 -17.24 35.05 -24.96
C ILE A 20 -16.34 36.22 -25.40
N LYS A 21 -15.46 36.71 -24.52
CA LYS A 21 -14.35 37.59 -24.90
C LYS A 21 -13.26 36.73 -25.57
N LYS A 22 -13.07 36.91 -26.88
CA LYS A 22 -11.92 36.39 -27.62
C LYS A 22 -10.63 36.98 -27.05
N LEU A 23 -9.74 36.12 -26.57
CA LEU A 23 -8.33 36.46 -26.32
C LEU A 23 -7.58 36.54 -27.67
N PRO A 24 -6.64 37.49 -27.85
CA PRO A 24 -5.93 37.65 -29.11
C PRO A 24 -4.90 36.54 -29.33
N LYS A 25 -4.87 36.01 -30.56
CA LYS A 25 -3.85 35.08 -31.06
C LYS A 25 -2.48 35.76 -31.00
N LYS A 26 -1.56 35.23 -30.19
CA LYS A 26 -0.13 35.57 -30.28
C LYS A 26 0.57 34.61 -31.23
N ASN A 27 1.43 35.21 -32.04
CA ASN A 27 2.08 34.64 -33.22
C ASN A 27 3.00 33.46 -32.91
N LEU A 28 2.92 32.50 -33.84
CA LEU A 28 3.80 31.35 -33.97
C LEU A 28 5.20 31.83 -34.40
N THR A 29 6.23 31.56 -33.60
CA THR A 29 7.64 31.62 -34.03
C THR A 29 8.28 30.24 -33.84
N LYS A 30 9.00 29.80 -34.87
CA LYS A 30 9.67 28.49 -34.99
C LYS A 30 10.90 28.38 -34.07
N PRO A 31 11.36 27.15 -33.75
CA PRO A 31 12.28 26.90 -32.64
C PRO A 31 13.76 27.10 -33.02
N THR A 32 14.54 27.62 -32.09
CA THR A 32 16.01 27.60 -32.08
C THR A 32 16.53 26.33 -31.41
N LYS A 33 17.54 25.70 -32.03
CA LYS A 33 18.24 24.50 -31.58
C LYS A 33 19.04 24.73 -30.29
N GLY A 34 19.07 23.69 -29.43
CA GLY A 34 20.24 23.30 -28.64
C GLY A 34 20.11 23.43 -27.12
N GLN A 35 19.94 22.31 -26.41
CA GLN A 35 21.01 21.61 -25.70
C GLN A 35 20.44 20.39 -24.94
N ASN A 36 21.21 19.30 -24.98
CA ASN A 36 20.91 17.99 -24.45
C ASN A 36 20.80 17.96 -22.93
N GLY A 37 19.67 17.45 -22.42
CA GLY A 37 19.53 16.95 -21.06
C GLY A 37 18.61 15.73 -21.10
N ASN A 38 19.19 14.54 -20.96
CA ASN A 38 18.52 13.25 -21.09
C ASN A 38 17.66 12.95 -19.83
N PRO A 39 16.31 12.89 -19.89
CA PRO A 39 15.54 12.39 -18.76
C PRO A 39 15.66 10.86 -18.70
N LYS A 40 16.19 10.35 -17.59
CA LYS A 40 16.27 8.91 -17.30
C LYS A 40 14.86 8.31 -17.37
N LYS A 41 14.65 7.48 -18.38
CA LYS A 41 13.43 6.71 -18.64
C LYS A 41 13.23 5.70 -17.52
N LEU A 42 12.11 5.78 -16.80
CA LEU A 42 11.63 4.69 -15.93
C LEU A 42 11.41 3.46 -16.83
N SER A 43 12.18 2.40 -16.63
CA SER A 43 12.06 1.17 -17.41
C SER A 43 11.03 0.24 -16.75
N ILE A 44 9.85 0.12 -17.35
CA ILE A 44 8.93 -0.99 -17.10
C ILE A 44 9.44 -2.15 -17.95
N ASN A 45 10.10 -3.14 -17.35
CA ASN A 45 10.49 -4.35 -18.07
C ASN A 45 9.28 -5.29 -18.16
N VAL A 46 8.66 -5.37 -19.34
CA VAL A 46 7.70 -6.41 -19.71
C VAL A 46 8.42 -7.37 -20.66
N ASP A 47 8.98 -8.44 -20.14
CA ASP A 47 9.65 -9.46 -20.96
C ASP A 47 8.57 -10.38 -21.57
N SER A 48 8.16 -10.09 -22.80
CA SER A 48 7.19 -10.90 -23.56
C SER A 48 7.93 -11.88 -24.46
N ARG A 49 8.23 -13.07 -23.93
CA ARG A 49 8.77 -14.16 -24.76
C ARG A 49 7.64 -14.83 -25.54
N GLN A 50 7.59 -14.57 -26.83
CA GLN A 50 6.84 -15.36 -27.81
C GLN A 50 7.47 -16.75 -27.92
N SER A 51 6.73 -17.79 -27.54
CA SER A 51 7.09 -19.19 -27.83
C SER A 51 6.30 -19.68 -29.05
N ALA A 52 7.02 -19.92 -30.14
CA ALA A 52 6.53 -20.62 -31.32
C ALA A 52 6.26 -22.10 -31.00
N TRP A 53 5.15 -22.63 -31.52
CA TRP A 53 4.75 -24.03 -31.39
C TRP A 53 5.53 -24.93 -32.37
N PRO A 54 6.09 -26.08 -31.94
CA PRO A 54 6.48 -27.14 -32.87
C PRO A 54 5.33 -28.12 -33.12
N ARG A 55 5.25 -28.58 -34.37
CA ARG A 55 4.29 -29.56 -34.89
C ARG A 55 4.47 -30.94 -34.26
N HIS A 56 3.36 -31.66 -34.14
CA HIS A 56 3.26 -33.04 -33.69
C HIS A 56 4.13 -34.01 -34.52
N SER A 57 4.88 -34.87 -33.82
CA SER A 57 5.27 -36.19 -34.29
C SER A 57 4.98 -37.20 -33.19
N THR A 58 4.12 -38.16 -33.50
CA THR A 58 3.71 -39.29 -32.67
C THR A 58 4.84 -40.31 -32.54
N GLN A 59 5.25 -40.64 -31.32
CA GLN A 59 5.86 -41.92 -31.00
C GLN A 59 5.41 -42.39 -29.61
N THR A 60 4.65 -43.48 -29.63
CA THR A 60 4.21 -44.27 -28.49
C THR A 60 5.38 -45.06 -27.90
N SER A 61 5.63 -44.93 -26.60
CA SER A 61 6.31 -45.97 -25.84
C SER A 61 5.74 -46.03 -24.42
N ALA A 62 5.07 -47.14 -24.13
CA ALA A 62 4.57 -47.49 -22.82
C ALA A 62 5.75 -47.68 -21.84
N LYS A 63 5.67 -47.04 -20.67
CA LYS A 63 6.46 -47.42 -19.49
C LYS A 63 5.52 -47.54 -18.30
N GLN A 64 5.51 -48.75 -17.73
CA GLN A 64 4.71 -49.20 -16.61
C GLN A 64 4.97 -48.33 -15.36
N SER A 65 3.90 -47.82 -14.76
CA SER A 65 3.92 -47.09 -13.49
C SER A 65 3.79 -48.07 -12.31
N ALA A 66 4.83 -48.14 -11.47
CA ALA A 66 4.76 -48.80 -10.17
C ALA A 66 3.92 -47.97 -9.17
N PRO A 67 3.21 -48.59 -8.21
CA PRO A 67 2.32 -47.86 -7.31
C PRO A 67 3.13 -47.14 -6.22
N ARG A 68 3.08 -45.80 -6.23
CA ARG A 68 3.64 -44.96 -5.16
C ARG A 68 2.91 -45.22 -3.84
N THR A 69 3.69 -45.48 -2.80
CA THR A 69 3.20 -45.84 -1.47
C THR A 69 2.48 -44.67 -0.80
N ARG A 70 1.50 -45.01 0.05
CA ARG A 70 0.57 -44.12 0.80
C ARG A 70 1.24 -43.02 1.65
N LYS A 71 2.57 -42.97 1.74
CA LYS A 71 3.36 -42.02 2.51
C LYS A 71 3.71 -40.73 1.74
N GLU A 72 3.63 -40.73 0.41
CA GLU A 72 3.89 -39.54 -0.45
C GLU A 72 2.69 -38.58 -0.60
N ARG A 73 1.49 -38.97 -0.14
CA ARG A 73 0.27 -38.13 -0.25
C ARG A 73 0.06 -37.14 0.89
N ARG A 74 0.97 -37.09 1.87
CA ARG A 74 0.94 -36.12 2.98
C ARG A 74 2.21 -35.28 2.94
N GLY A 75 2.12 -34.08 2.35
CA GLY A 75 3.17 -33.06 2.49
C GLY A 75 3.63 -32.37 1.20
N HIS A 76 2.71 -31.93 0.35
CA HIS A 76 2.96 -30.81 -0.57
C HIS A 76 1.74 -29.90 -0.57
N ILE A 77 1.43 -29.32 0.59
CA ILE A 77 0.89 -27.95 0.57
C ILE A 77 2.07 -27.16 0.02
N ALA A 78 2.02 -26.75 -1.24
CA ALA A 78 3.05 -25.85 -1.78
C ALA A 78 3.20 -24.72 -0.76
N ALA A 79 4.42 -24.52 -0.24
CA ALA A 79 4.70 -23.40 0.65
C ALA A 79 4.09 -22.17 -0.02
N ALA A 80 3.11 -21.54 0.64
CA ALA A 80 2.39 -20.43 0.02
C ALA A 80 3.46 -19.40 -0.35
N ALA A 81 3.57 -19.04 -1.63
CA ALA A 81 4.52 -18.03 -2.04
C ALA A 81 3.94 -16.64 -1.73
N ALA A 82 4.82 -15.69 -1.41
CA ALA A 82 4.45 -14.30 -1.13
C ALA A 82 3.90 -13.65 -2.38
N ARG A 83 2.79 -12.94 -2.29
CA ARG A 83 2.21 -12.31 -3.49
C ARG A 83 2.09 -10.80 -3.40
N MET A 84 2.32 -10.24 -2.21
CA MET A 84 2.52 -8.82 -2.01
C MET A 84 3.79 -8.63 -1.20
N LEU A 85 4.65 -7.73 -1.68
CA LEU A 85 5.90 -7.38 -1.02
C LEU A 85 6.15 -5.87 -1.24
N ALA A 86 6.49 -5.17 -0.17
CA ALA A 86 7.03 -3.83 -0.25
C ALA A 86 8.27 -3.74 0.63
N VAL A 87 9.29 -3.05 0.15
CA VAL A 87 10.53 -2.79 0.88
C VAL A 87 10.78 -1.30 0.79
N PHE A 88 10.86 -0.61 1.92
CA PHE A 88 11.07 0.84 1.99
C PHE A 88 12.37 1.17 2.70
N ASP A 89 13.12 2.11 2.11
CA ASP A 89 14.33 2.67 2.70
C ASP A 89 14.04 3.46 3.99
N PRO A 90 14.97 3.48 4.97
CA PRO A 90 14.83 4.27 6.20
C PRO A 90 14.50 5.76 5.98
N THR A 91 14.90 6.33 4.84
CA THR A 91 14.58 7.72 4.46
C THR A 91 13.09 7.92 4.16
N VAL A 92 12.36 6.86 3.81
CA VAL A 92 10.93 6.86 3.52
C VAL A 92 10.12 6.30 4.68
N ALA A 93 10.58 5.23 5.31
CA ALA A 93 9.86 4.55 6.37
C ALA A 93 10.77 4.22 7.56
N LYS A 94 10.55 4.94 8.66
CA LYS A 94 11.22 4.68 9.93
C LYS A 94 10.72 3.37 10.53
N CYS A 95 11.64 2.46 10.80
CA CYS A 95 11.35 1.22 11.49
C CYS A 95 11.00 1.49 12.96
N PRO A 96 9.84 1.04 13.46
CA PRO A 96 9.51 1.17 14.88
C PRO A 96 10.46 0.36 15.75
N GLU A 97 10.95 0.95 16.85
CA GLU A 97 11.99 0.36 17.68
C GLU A 97 11.62 -1.04 18.21
N GLY A 98 10.37 -1.20 18.67
CA GLY A 98 9.86 -2.47 19.17
C GLY A 98 9.87 -3.62 18.15
N LEU A 99 9.93 -3.34 16.85
CA LEU A 99 9.98 -4.38 15.81
C LEU A 99 11.37 -5.02 15.69
N ARG A 100 12.42 -4.34 16.18
CA ARG A 100 13.80 -4.84 16.15
C ARG A 100 14.00 -5.85 17.27
N SER A 101 14.28 -7.09 16.90
CA SER A 101 14.77 -8.09 17.85
C SER A 101 16.27 -7.88 18.11
N PRO A 102 16.78 -8.14 19.33
CA PRO A 102 18.21 -8.22 19.55
C PRO A 102 18.88 -9.19 18.56
N PRO A 103 20.11 -8.93 18.09
CA PRO A 103 20.83 -9.85 17.22
C PRO A 103 21.00 -11.20 17.92
N VAL A 104 20.48 -12.28 17.33
CA VAL A 104 20.72 -13.63 17.84
C VAL A 104 22.06 -14.12 17.29
N ALA A 105 22.99 -14.47 18.18
CA ALA A 105 24.26 -15.06 17.79
C ALA A 105 24.00 -16.36 16.99
N GLY A 106 24.35 -16.36 15.70
CA GLY A 106 24.19 -17.51 14.81
C GLY A 106 22.89 -17.56 13.99
N GLY A 107 22.03 -16.54 14.05
CA GLY A 107 20.86 -16.44 13.18
C GLY A 107 21.25 -16.04 11.75
N ALA A 108 21.02 -16.91 10.76
CA ALA A 108 21.19 -16.57 9.36
C ALA A 108 20.07 -15.62 8.91
N VAL A 109 20.33 -14.30 8.98
CA VAL A 109 19.51 -13.32 8.26
C VAL A 109 19.97 -13.38 6.80
N ALA A 110 19.04 -13.56 5.85
CA ALA A 110 19.43 -13.59 4.44
C ALA A 110 20.06 -12.24 4.06
N ALA A 111 21.36 -12.26 3.79
CA ALA A 111 22.07 -11.14 3.22
C ALA A 111 21.55 -10.87 1.79
N GLY A 112 21.25 -9.61 1.47
CA GLY A 112 20.94 -9.21 0.09
C GLY A 112 19.95 -8.06 -0.10
N GLY A 113 19.40 -7.53 0.98
CA GLY A 113 18.60 -6.29 0.96
C GLY A 113 17.38 -6.34 0.05
N ALA A 114 16.89 -5.15 -0.32
CA ALA A 114 15.75 -4.99 -1.20
C ALA A 114 15.93 -5.70 -2.56
N GLY A 115 17.14 -5.65 -3.13
CA GLY A 115 17.42 -6.23 -4.46
C GLY A 115 17.29 -7.75 -4.50
N ALA A 116 17.84 -8.45 -3.51
CA ALA A 116 17.73 -9.91 -3.44
C ALA A 116 16.28 -10.35 -3.15
N LEU A 117 15.56 -9.62 -2.29
CA LEU A 117 14.15 -9.88 -2.00
C LEU A 117 13.29 -9.78 -3.26
N MET A 118 13.45 -8.71 -4.03
CA MET A 118 12.69 -8.50 -5.27
C MET A 118 13.03 -9.55 -6.33
N LYS A 119 14.32 -9.94 -6.45
CA LYS A 119 14.75 -11.00 -7.36
C LYS A 119 14.17 -12.37 -6.95
N GLY A 120 14.17 -12.67 -5.65
CA GLY A 120 13.57 -13.89 -5.11
C GLY A 120 12.07 -13.96 -5.38
N PHE A 121 11.37 -12.85 -5.15
CA PHE A 121 9.95 -12.73 -5.46
C PHE A 121 9.66 -12.95 -6.96
N ALA A 122 10.39 -12.26 -7.85
CA ALA A 122 10.23 -12.41 -9.29
C ALA A 122 10.56 -13.83 -9.78
N GLY A 123 11.53 -14.50 -9.17
CA GLY A 123 11.85 -15.90 -9.46
C GLY A 123 10.78 -16.89 -9.01
N ALA A 124 10.03 -16.57 -7.95
CA ALA A 124 8.94 -17.42 -7.44
C ALA A 124 7.63 -17.28 -8.24
N HIS A 125 7.46 -16.19 -8.98
CA HIS A 125 6.21 -15.83 -9.65
C HIS A 125 6.44 -15.44 -11.11
N ALA A 126 5.98 -16.28 -12.05
CA ALA A 126 6.07 -15.98 -13.48
C ALA A 126 5.26 -14.74 -13.91
N ASP A 127 4.24 -14.37 -13.14
CA ASP A 127 3.37 -13.21 -13.34
C ASP A 127 3.73 -12.04 -12.40
N ALA A 128 4.93 -12.05 -11.81
CA ALA A 128 5.37 -10.98 -10.93
C ALA A 128 5.44 -9.64 -11.67
N VAL A 129 4.82 -8.63 -11.07
CA VAL A 129 5.05 -7.23 -11.37
C VAL A 129 5.96 -6.68 -10.27
N THR A 130 7.10 -6.13 -10.66
CA THR A 130 8.02 -5.44 -9.73
C THR A 130 8.16 -3.99 -10.13
N VAL A 131 8.19 -3.10 -9.15
CA VAL A 131 8.32 -1.65 -9.32
C VAL A 131 9.53 -1.19 -8.51
N SER A 132 10.54 -0.65 -9.18
CA SER A 132 11.65 0.02 -8.51
C SER A 132 11.28 1.47 -8.24
N LEU A 133 11.39 1.89 -6.99
CA LEU A 133 11.15 3.27 -6.55
C LEU A 133 12.47 4.05 -6.44
N GLY A 134 13.55 3.56 -7.08
CA GLY A 134 14.90 4.09 -6.93
C GLY A 134 15.41 3.92 -5.49
N PRO A 135 15.96 4.97 -4.86
CA PRO A 135 16.49 4.87 -3.50
C PRO A 135 15.40 4.75 -2.42
N ALA A 136 14.13 4.98 -2.77
CA ALA A 136 13.03 4.91 -1.82
C ALA A 136 12.64 3.46 -1.46
N GLY A 137 13.01 2.49 -2.30
CA GLY A 137 12.67 1.09 -2.11
C GLY A 137 12.09 0.43 -3.37
N ALA A 138 11.26 -0.60 -3.17
CA ALA A 138 10.63 -1.35 -4.24
C ALA A 138 9.31 -2.01 -3.80
N LEU A 139 8.43 -2.25 -4.76
CA LEU A 139 7.17 -2.96 -4.60
C LEU A 139 7.16 -4.19 -5.51
N ALA A 140 6.50 -5.26 -5.08
CA ALA A 140 6.26 -6.43 -5.88
C ALA A 140 4.86 -7.03 -5.63
N TYR A 141 4.28 -7.54 -6.71
CA TYR A 141 2.92 -8.03 -6.79
C TYR A 141 2.85 -9.25 -7.70
N SER A 142 2.00 -10.22 -7.39
CA SER A 142 1.66 -11.33 -8.29
C SER A 142 0.15 -11.56 -8.26
N ALA A 143 -0.49 -11.79 -9.40
CA ALA A 143 -1.91 -12.15 -9.47
C ALA A 143 -2.14 -13.66 -9.28
N ALA A 144 -1.07 -14.46 -9.16
CA ALA A 144 -1.15 -15.91 -9.09
C ALA A 144 -2.01 -16.38 -7.93
N ASN A 145 -2.88 -17.36 -8.20
CA ASN A 145 -3.76 -17.98 -7.21
C ASN A 145 -4.58 -16.92 -6.42
N GLN A 146 -5.15 -15.94 -7.13
CA GLN A 146 -6.03 -14.94 -6.54
C GLN A 146 -7.33 -15.60 -6.04
N SER A 147 -7.66 -15.32 -4.78
CA SER A 147 -8.93 -15.74 -4.20
C SER A 147 -10.04 -14.81 -4.70
N PRO A 148 -11.17 -15.34 -5.21
CA PRO A 148 -12.33 -14.52 -5.54
C PRO A 148 -12.93 -13.79 -4.33
N LEU A 149 -12.75 -14.33 -3.11
CA LEU A 149 -13.28 -13.76 -1.86
C LEU A 149 -12.41 -12.65 -1.28
N VAL A 150 -11.11 -12.66 -1.62
CA VAL A 150 -10.12 -11.69 -1.14
C VAL A 150 -9.33 -11.23 -2.34
N PRO A 151 -9.91 -10.38 -3.21
CA PRO A 151 -9.25 -9.95 -4.41
C PRO A 151 -7.98 -9.18 -4.07
N ARG A 152 -7.01 -9.27 -4.97
CA ARG A 152 -5.75 -8.56 -4.92
C ARG A 152 -5.67 -7.67 -6.14
N LEU A 153 -5.26 -6.43 -5.92
CA LEU A 153 -5.25 -5.39 -6.92
C LEU A 153 -3.94 -4.61 -6.80
N PHE A 154 -3.40 -4.24 -7.96
CA PHE A 154 -2.32 -3.29 -8.08
C PHE A 154 -2.77 -2.18 -9.02
N GLY A 155 -2.52 -0.94 -8.65
CA GLY A 155 -2.83 0.21 -9.50
C GLY A 155 -1.87 1.36 -9.26
N ALA A 156 -1.71 2.17 -10.30
CA ALA A 156 -0.87 3.35 -10.29
C ALA A 156 -1.59 4.51 -10.96
N VAL A 157 -1.65 5.67 -10.29
CA VAL A 157 -2.23 6.90 -10.84
C VAL A 157 -1.36 8.08 -10.38
N ASN A 158 -0.88 8.90 -11.32
CA ASN A 158 -0.05 10.08 -11.04
C ASN A 158 1.18 9.76 -10.15
N ASP A 159 1.90 8.68 -10.48
CA ASP A 159 3.08 8.20 -9.74
C ASP A 159 2.81 7.83 -8.26
N ILE A 160 1.55 7.59 -7.93
CA ILE A 160 1.12 6.98 -6.68
C ILE A 160 0.78 5.51 -6.97
N PHE A 161 1.53 4.61 -6.35
CA PHE A 161 1.38 3.17 -6.48
C PHE A 161 0.62 2.62 -5.29
N CYS A 162 -0.31 1.70 -5.50
CA CYS A 162 -1.06 1.06 -4.44
C CYS A 162 -1.20 -0.44 -4.69
N LEU A 163 -0.79 -1.22 -3.70
CA LEU A 163 -1.09 -2.63 -3.55
C LEU A 163 -2.26 -2.76 -2.58
N PHE A 164 -3.27 -3.51 -2.98
CA PHE A 164 -4.47 -3.74 -2.18
C PHE A 164 -4.82 -5.22 -2.16
N GLN A 165 -5.23 -5.70 -1.00
CA GLN A 165 -5.82 -7.02 -0.84
C GLN A 165 -7.06 -6.90 0.04
N GLY A 166 -8.15 -7.54 -0.38
CA GLY A 166 -9.41 -7.51 0.35
C GLY A 166 -10.57 -6.96 -0.46
N HIS A 167 -11.59 -6.46 0.21
CA HIS A 167 -12.76 -5.86 -0.40
C HIS A 167 -13.27 -4.73 0.49
N ILE A 168 -13.72 -3.64 -0.14
CA ILE A 168 -14.36 -2.51 0.52
C ILE A 168 -15.86 -2.63 0.27
N GLU A 169 -16.67 -2.58 1.33
CA GLU A 169 -18.11 -2.78 1.27
C GLU A 169 -18.87 -1.49 0.92
N ASN A 170 -18.39 -0.35 1.41
CA ASN A 170 -19.04 0.95 1.23
C ASN A 170 -18.56 1.73 -0.03
N ILE A 171 -18.25 1.00 -1.11
CA ILE A 171 -17.74 1.55 -2.39
C ILE A 171 -18.61 2.68 -2.95
N ALA A 172 -19.94 2.52 -2.93
CA ALA A 172 -20.85 3.51 -3.50
C ALA A 172 -20.74 4.86 -2.77
N SER A 173 -20.71 4.84 -1.44
CA SER A 173 -20.54 6.02 -0.60
C SER A 173 -19.19 6.69 -0.83
N LEU A 174 -18.11 5.90 -0.91
CA LEU A 174 -16.77 6.42 -1.16
C LEU A 174 -16.64 7.03 -2.57
N LYS A 175 -17.23 6.40 -3.59
CA LYS A 175 -17.28 6.97 -4.95
C LYS A 175 -17.98 8.31 -4.98
N GLN A 176 -19.11 8.43 -4.28
CA GLN A 176 -19.83 9.70 -4.17
C GLN A 176 -19.00 10.74 -3.42
N HIS A 177 -18.39 10.37 -2.29
CA HIS A 177 -17.61 11.27 -1.45
C HIS A 177 -16.38 11.84 -2.18
N TYR A 178 -15.67 11.00 -2.92
CA TYR A 178 -14.47 11.40 -3.68
C TYR A 178 -14.77 11.83 -5.13
N GLY A 179 -16.04 11.84 -5.57
CA GLY A 179 -16.41 12.26 -6.92
C GLY A 179 -15.88 11.34 -8.02
N LEU A 180 -15.82 10.04 -7.77
CA LEU A 180 -15.23 9.04 -8.66
C LEU A 180 -16.25 8.45 -9.65
N SER A 181 -15.74 7.92 -10.77
CA SER A 181 -16.58 7.26 -11.78
C SER A 181 -17.18 5.95 -11.26
N LYS A 182 -18.23 5.47 -11.95
CA LYS A 182 -18.84 4.16 -11.65
C LYS A 182 -17.86 2.98 -11.77
N THR A 183 -16.82 3.13 -12.60
CA THR A 183 -15.79 2.12 -12.85
C THR A 183 -14.61 2.18 -11.87
N ALA A 184 -14.60 3.13 -10.92
CA ALA A 184 -13.51 3.20 -9.96
C ALA A 184 -13.42 1.91 -9.12
N THR A 185 -12.20 1.46 -8.91
CA THR A 185 -11.85 0.28 -8.11
C THR A 185 -11.45 0.70 -6.70
N GLU A 186 -11.29 -0.26 -5.80
CA GLU A 186 -10.75 -0.09 -4.45
C GLU A 186 -9.43 0.69 -4.47
N VAL A 187 -8.53 0.33 -5.39
CA VAL A 187 -7.24 1.02 -5.55
C VAL A 187 -7.43 2.48 -5.98
N THR A 188 -8.33 2.76 -6.92
CA THR A 188 -8.62 4.14 -7.34
C THR A 188 -9.20 4.97 -6.20
N ILE A 189 -10.07 4.37 -5.38
CA ILE A 189 -10.63 5.01 -4.18
C ILE A 189 -9.52 5.35 -3.19
N LEU A 190 -8.63 4.41 -2.89
CA LEU A 190 -7.53 4.61 -1.95
C LEU A 190 -6.56 5.70 -2.42
N ILE A 191 -6.22 5.73 -3.71
CA ILE A 191 -5.35 6.77 -4.26
C ILE A 191 -6.01 8.15 -4.14
N GLU A 192 -7.31 8.29 -4.45
CA GLU A 192 -7.99 9.58 -4.34
C GLU A 192 -8.21 10.02 -2.88
N ALA A 193 -8.46 9.06 -1.98
CA ALA A 193 -8.54 9.30 -0.55
C ALA A 193 -7.20 9.83 0.00
N TYR A 194 -6.08 9.21 -0.40
CA TYR A 194 -4.73 9.69 -0.05
C TYR A 194 -4.45 11.07 -0.65
N ARG A 195 -4.81 11.33 -1.91
CA ARG A 195 -4.65 12.67 -2.51
C ARG A 195 -5.46 13.72 -1.78
N THR A 196 -6.65 13.39 -1.31
CA THR A 196 -7.47 14.30 -0.48
C THR A 196 -6.76 14.61 0.85
N LEU A 197 -6.21 13.60 1.52
CA LEU A 197 -5.39 13.76 2.72
C LEU A 197 -4.18 14.67 2.49
N ARG A 198 -3.48 14.48 1.35
CA ARG A 198 -2.28 15.24 0.99
C ARG A 198 -2.58 16.68 0.57
N ASP A 199 -3.64 16.88 -0.23
CA ASP A 199 -3.87 18.11 -0.99
C ASP A 199 -4.93 19.05 -0.36
N ARG A 200 -5.83 18.55 0.50
CA ARG A 200 -7.08 19.27 0.86
C ARG A 200 -7.24 19.71 2.34
N GLY A 201 -6.16 19.97 3.07
CA GLY A 201 -6.25 20.50 4.45
C GLY A 201 -6.57 19.42 5.49
N PRO A 202 -6.79 19.77 6.78
CA PRO A 202 -6.54 18.85 7.90
C PRO A 202 -7.62 17.78 8.05
N LEU A 203 -7.58 16.79 7.17
CA LEU A 203 -8.25 15.50 7.30
C LEU A 203 -7.28 14.56 8.03
N PRO A 204 -7.59 14.05 9.24
CA PRO A 204 -6.70 13.10 9.90
C PRO A 204 -6.59 11.80 9.10
N ALA A 205 -5.39 11.23 8.96
CA ALA A 205 -5.20 9.94 8.30
C ALA A 205 -6.05 8.83 8.93
N SER A 206 -6.26 8.88 10.25
CA SER A 206 -7.15 7.96 10.96
C SER A 206 -8.60 8.04 10.48
N GLN A 207 -9.09 9.23 10.10
CA GLN A 207 -10.43 9.39 9.56
C GLN A 207 -10.56 8.69 8.20
N VAL A 208 -9.55 8.88 7.32
CA VAL A 208 -9.54 8.26 5.99
C VAL A 208 -9.65 6.74 6.08
N VAL A 209 -8.85 6.10 6.95
CA VAL A 209 -8.88 4.64 7.09
C VAL A 209 -10.17 4.18 7.77
N ARG A 210 -10.68 4.92 8.76
CA ARG A 210 -11.93 4.60 9.46
C ARG A 210 -13.16 4.65 8.55
N ASP A 211 -13.13 5.48 7.52
CA ASP A 211 -14.21 5.57 6.52
C ASP A 211 -14.22 4.38 5.54
N LEU A 212 -13.21 3.51 5.56
CA LEU A 212 -13.18 2.27 4.78
C LEU A 212 -13.88 1.15 5.55
N SER A 213 -15.08 0.76 5.11
CA SER A 213 -15.78 -0.41 5.64
C SER A 213 -15.41 -1.64 4.84
N GLY A 214 -14.97 -2.70 5.47
CA GLY A 214 -14.68 -3.98 4.82
C GLY A 214 -13.44 -4.67 5.39
N LYS A 215 -12.95 -5.66 4.66
CA LYS A 215 -11.80 -6.49 5.02
C LYS A 215 -10.67 -6.15 4.08
N PHE A 216 -9.58 -5.57 4.58
CA PHE A 216 -8.57 -5.04 3.69
C PHE A 216 -7.20 -4.92 4.34
N THR A 217 -6.19 -4.96 3.48
CA THR A 217 -4.88 -4.38 3.72
C THR A 217 -4.44 -3.65 2.46
N PHE A 218 -3.73 -2.54 2.63
CA PHE A 218 -3.11 -1.85 1.50
C PHE A 218 -1.75 -1.30 1.86
N ILE A 219 -0.93 -1.13 0.82
CA ILE A 219 0.33 -0.41 0.84
C ILE A 219 0.26 0.61 -0.29
N LEU A 220 0.41 1.88 0.03
CA LEU A 220 0.44 2.98 -0.94
C LEU A 220 1.76 3.71 -0.84
N TYR A 221 2.37 4.06 -1.97
CA TYR A 221 3.56 4.89 -2.03
C TYR A 221 3.36 6.01 -3.05
N ASP A 222 3.57 7.24 -2.62
CA ASP A 222 3.57 8.44 -3.46
C ASP A 222 5.01 8.87 -3.76
N THR A 223 5.38 8.82 -5.04
CA THR A 223 6.72 9.18 -5.51
C THR A 223 7.00 10.67 -5.33
N LEU A 224 5.99 11.54 -5.45
CA LEU A 224 6.17 12.99 -5.38
C LEU A 224 6.53 13.43 -3.97
N SER A 225 5.78 12.95 -2.98
CA SER A 225 5.97 13.27 -1.56
C SER A 225 6.95 12.31 -0.86
N LYS A 226 7.44 11.28 -1.56
CA LYS A 226 8.26 10.18 -1.03
C LYS A 226 7.67 9.58 0.26
N SER A 227 6.35 9.42 0.28
CA SER A 227 5.61 9.02 1.47
C SER A 227 4.87 7.71 1.25
N THR A 228 4.86 6.85 2.28
CA THR A 228 4.07 5.63 2.31
C THR A 228 2.85 5.78 3.22
N PHE A 229 1.76 5.09 2.86
CA PHE A 229 0.56 4.93 3.66
C PHE A 229 0.12 3.46 3.62
N VAL A 230 0.17 2.79 4.76
CA VAL A 230 -0.10 1.36 4.90
C VAL A 230 -1.19 1.16 5.93
N ALA A 231 -2.14 0.26 5.72
CA ALA A 231 -3.16 -0.05 6.73
C ALA A 231 -3.65 -1.50 6.66
N ALA A 232 -4.25 -1.95 7.75
CA ALA A 232 -4.99 -3.20 7.86
C ALA A 232 -6.32 -2.97 8.58
N ASP A 233 -7.35 -3.73 8.21
CA ASP A 233 -8.69 -3.63 8.81
C ASP A 233 -8.70 -3.90 10.33
N ALA A 234 -9.78 -3.49 11.00
CA ALA A 234 -9.97 -3.62 12.45
C ALA A 234 -9.98 -5.09 12.94
N ASP A 235 -10.37 -6.01 12.07
CA ASP A 235 -10.50 -7.42 12.42
C ASP A 235 -9.21 -8.21 12.17
N GLY A 236 -8.24 -7.65 11.42
CA GLY A 236 -7.06 -8.38 10.97
C GLY A 236 -7.44 -9.53 10.02
N SER A 237 -8.42 -9.27 9.15
CA SER A 237 -9.07 -10.29 8.32
C SER A 237 -8.15 -10.93 7.29
N ILE A 238 -7.06 -10.25 6.94
CA ILE A 238 -6.14 -10.64 5.87
C ILE A 238 -4.74 -10.81 6.47
N PRO A 239 -4.05 -11.94 6.23
CA PRO A 239 -2.68 -12.12 6.66
C PRO A 239 -1.78 -11.00 6.13
N PHE A 240 -1.23 -10.20 7.03
CA PHE A 240 -0.38 -9.08 6.70
C PHE A 240 0.68 -8.91 7.76
N PHE A 241 1.93 -8.86 7.32
CA PHE A 241 3.12 -8.91 8.17
C PHE A 241 4.07 -7.79 7.80
N TRP A 242 4.92 -7.44 8.76
CA TRP A 242 5.95 -6.43 8.60
C TRP A 242 7.20 -6.80 9.39
N GLY A 243 8.35 -6.29 8.96
CA GLY A 243 9.63 -6.60 9.56
C GLY A 243 10.72 -5.63 9.14
N VAL A 244 11.87 -5.76 9.80
CA VAL A 244 13.07 -4.97 9.51
C VAL A 244 14.15 -5.92 9.00
N ASP A 245 14.66 -5.66 7.80
CA ASP A 245 15.76 -6.45 7.25
C ASP A 245 17.13 -6.06 7.85
N SER A 246 18.19 -6.75 7.44
CA SER A 246 19.57 -6.47 7.88
C SER A 246 20.11 -5.10 7.47
N GLU A 247 19.47 -4.44 6.49
CA GLU A 247 19.86 -3.14 5.93
C GLU A 247 18.98 -2.00 6.47
N ASN A 248 18.15 -2.28 7.49
CA ASN A 248 17.18 -1.36 8.09
C ASN A 248 16.00 -0.96 7.20
N HIS A 249 15.74 -1.69 6.12
CA HIS A 249 14.52 -1.48 5.34
C HIS A 249 13.30 -1.97 6.11
N LEU A 250 12.21 -1.21 6.02
CA LEU A 250 10.90 -1.66 6.48
C LEU A 250 10.26 -2.50 5.38
N VAL A 251 10.00 -3.77 5.69
CA VAL A 251 9.47 -4.77 4.77
C VAL A 251 8.03 -5.09 5.14
N PHE A 252 7.12 -5.14 4.16
CA PHE A 252 5.73 -5.57 4.31
C PHE A 252 5.44 -6.73 3.38
N SER A 253 4.70 -7.74 3.84
CA SER A 253 4.29 -8.86 2.99
C SER A 253 3.04 -9.58 3.49
N ASP A 254 2.33 -10.26 2.60
CA ASP A 254 1.26 -11.21 2.92
C ASP A 254 1.80 -12.57 3.40
N ASN A 255 3.12 -12.73 3.46
CA ASN A 255 3.79 -13.99 3.74
C ASN A 255 4.78 -13.91 4.89
N VAL A 256 4.50 -14.68 5.95
CA VAL A 256 5.35 -14.73 7.14
C VAL A 256 6.69 -15.43 6.89
N ASP A 257 6.74 -16.43 6.03
CA ASP A 257 7.97 -17.20 5.78
C ASP A 257 8.99 -16.40 4.97
N LEU A 258 8.51 -15.53 4.07
CA LEU A 258 9.35 -14.52 3.42
C LEU A 258 9.99 -13.60 4.47
N LEU A 259 9.21 -13.09 5.43
CA LEU A 259 9.75 -12.21 6.48
C LEU A 259 10.69 -12.92 7.44
N LYS A 260 10.45 -14.19 7.78
CA LYS A 260 11.41 -14.97 8.58
C LYS A 260 12.74 -15.11 7.86
N ALA A 261 12.71 -15.35 6.55
CA ALA A 261 13.93 -15.48 5.76
C ALA A 261 14.68 -14.14 5.63
N SER A 262 13.97 -13.02 5.46
CA SER A 262 14.59 -11.72 5.19
C SER A 262 14.90 -10.87 6.42
N CYS A 263 14.04 -10.93 7.44
CA CYS A 263 14.11 -10.11 8.65
C CYS A 263 14.60 -10.90 9.87
N GLY A 264 14.86 -12.21 9.73
CA GLY A 264 15.22 -13.08 10.84
C GLY A 264 14.13 -13.07 11.91
N ASN A 265 14.48 -12.65 13.13
CA ASN A 265 13.54 -12.51 14.25
C ASN A 265 12.89 -11.11 14.33
N SER A 266 13.32 -10.13 13.53
CA SER A 266 12.81 -8.75 13.52
C SER A 266 11.56 -8.60 12.64
N PHE A 267 10.54 -9.41 12.90
CA PHE A 267 9.23 -9.33 12.22
C PHE A 267 8.08 -9.48 13.20
N ALA A 268 6.89 -9.11 12.79
CA ALA A 268 5.64 -9.34 13.50
C ALA A 268 4.45 -9.38 12.53
N PRO A 269 3.26 -9.82 12.96
CA PRO A 269 2.01 -9.44 12.30
C PRO A 269 1.86 -7.91 12.29
N PHE A 270 1.33 -7.36 11.20
CA PHE A 270 0.96 -5.95 11.19
C PHE A 270 -0.25 -5.75 12.13
N PRO A 271 -0.25 -4.72 13.01
CA PRO A 271 -1.33 -4.54 13.97
C PRO A 271 -2.67 -4.28 13.28
N LYS A 272 -3.72 -5.01 13.68
CA LYS A 272 -5.08 -4.76 13.23
C LYS A 272 -5.57 -3.38 13.71
N GLY A 273 -6.50 -2.77 12.98
CA GLY A 273 -7.06 -1.48 13.39
C GLY A 273 -6.05 -0.33 13.35
N CYS A 274 -4.94 -0.53 12.65
CA CYS A 274 -3.83 0.40 12.60
C CYS A 274 -3.45 0.75 11.17
N PHE A 275 -2.74 1.86 11.07
CA PHE A 275 -2.11 2.32 9.85
C PHE A 275 -0.70 2.84 10.16
N TYR A 276 0.15 2.86 9.15
CA TYR A 276 1.48 3.41 9.20
C TYR A 276 1.62 4.49 8.12
N THR A 277 2.17 5.64 8.48
CA THR A 277 2.56 6.69 7.52
C THR A 277 4.01 7.11 7.72
N THR A 278 4.65 7.62 6.68
CA THR A 278 6.01 8.20 6.75
C THR A 278 6.16 9.25 7.85
N SER A 279 5.17 10.15 7.99
CA SER A 279 5.23 11.25 8.95
C SER A 279 4.71 10.90 10.34
N GLY A 280 3.67 10.07 10.44
CA GLY A 280 3.00 9.73 11.68
C GLY A 280 3.47 8.45 12.36
N GLY A 281 4.27 7.62 11.67
CA GLY A 281 4.62 6.28 12.13
C GLY A 281 3.38 5.39 12.24
N LEU A 282 3.45 4.38 13.11
CA LEU A 282 2.35 3.46 13.39
C LEU A 282 1.34 4.12 14.33
N GLN A 283 0.05 4.11 13.95
CA GLN A 283 -1.05 4.70 14.71
C GLN A 283 -2.31 3.82 14.62
N SER A 284 -3.18 3.88 15.62
CA SER A 284 -4.50 3.25 15.56
C SER A 284 -5.52 4.19 14.94
N PHE A 285 -6.35 3.71 14.00
CA PHE A 285 -7.53 4.46 13.55
C PHE A 285 -8.78 4.15 14.37
N GLU A 286 -8.79 3.03 15.10
CA GLU A 286 -9.83 2.71 16.08
C GLU A 286 -9.72 3.61 17.32
N HIS A 287 -8.48 3.87 17.75
CA HIS A 287 -8.15 4.70 18.92
C HIS A 287 -7.14 5.79 18.56
N PRO A 288 -7.53 6.82 17.76
CA PRO A 288 -6.60 7.81 17.19
C PRO A 288 -5.91 8.71 18.23
N LEU A 289 -6.46 8.78 19.44
CA LEU A 289 -5.90 9.57 20.54
C LEU A 289 -5.06 8.72 21.50
N ASN A 290 -4.91 7.42 21.26
CA ASN A 290 -4.19 6.52 22.16
C ASN A 290 -2.84 6.14 21.57
N GLU A 291 -1.86 5.96 22.44
CA GLU A 291 -0.53 5.49 22.02
C GLU A 291 -0.53 3.98 21.78
N LEU A 292 0.33 3.53 20.86
CA LEU A 292 0.59 2.11 20.62
C LEU A 292 1.89 1.70 21.31
N LYS A 293 1.80 0.76 22.24
CA LYS A 293 2.96 0.24 22.97
C LYS A 293 3.43 -1.09 22.39
N PRO A 294 4.75 -1.28 22.21
CA PRO A 294 5.31 -2.55 21.84
C PRO A 294 5.18 -3.54 23.01
N VAL A 295 4.71 -4.74 22.70
CA VAL A 295 4.61 -5.89 23.60
C VAL A 295 5.54 -6.97 23.06
N PRO A 296 6.60 -7.33 23.81
CA PRO A 296 7.54 -8.38 23.40
C PRO A 296 6.81 -9.67 23.03
N ARG A 297 7.26 -10.33 21.97
CA ARG A 297 6.71 -11.61 21.54
C ARG A 297 7.80 -12.67 21.50
N VAL A 298 7.41 -13.91 21.74
CA VAL A 298 8.24 -15.09 21.49
C VAL A 298 7.59 -15.92 20.39
N ASP A 299 8.41 -16.60 19.59
CA ASP A 299 7.91 -17.59 18.63
C ASP A 299 7.63 -18.94 19.30
N SER A 300 7.21 -19.92 18.50
CA SER A 300 6.96 -21.29 18.97
C SER A 300 8.21 -22.04 19.44
N GLN A 301 9.41 -21.52 19.15
CA GLN A 301 10.70 -22.04 19.62
C GLN A 301 11.17 -21.34 20.90
N GLY A 302 10.37 -20.41 21.44
CA GLY A 302 10.73 -19.62 22.62
C GLY A 302 11.74 -18.51 22.34
N GLN A 303 12.04 -18.21 21.07
CA GLN A 303 12.96 -17.13 20.71
C GLN A 303 12.22 -15.78 20.70
N MET A 304 12.87 -14.74 21.21
CA MET A 304 12.33 -13.38 21.12
C MET A 304 12.28 -12.91 19.66
N CYS A 305 11.14 -12.36 19.27
CA CYS A 305 10.93 -11.75 17.97
C CYS A 305 10.43 -10.30 18.10
N GLY A 306 10.37 -9.58 16.98
CA GLY A 306 9.83 -8.23 16.90
C GLY A 306 8.45 -8.10 17.54
N SER A 307 8.20 -7.00 18.24
CA SER A 307 7.04 -6.86 19.13
C SER A 307 5.70 -6.79 18.39
N ASN A 308 4.66 -7.26 19.07
CA ASN A 308 3.29 -6.89 18.71
C ASN A 308 3.00 -5.47 19.24
N TYR A 309 2.10 -4.72 18.62
CA TYR A 309 1.69 -3.42 19.13
C TYR A 309 0.27 -3.48 19.66
N LYS A 310 0.04 -2.91 20.86
CA LYS A 310 -1.28 -2.81 21.48
C LYS A 310 -1.58 -1.38 21.86
N VAL A 311 -2.84 -1.01 21.78
CA VAL A 311 -3.33 0.30 22.23
C VAL A 311 -3.19 0.37 23.74
N ASP A 312 -2.53 1.43 24.21
CA ASP A 312 -2.55 1.79 25.61
C ASP A 312 -3.85 2.53 25.91
N SER A 313 -4.75 1.88 26.65
CA SER A 313 -6.04 2.44 27.02
C SER A 313 -5.93 3.62 27.98
N GLU A 314 -4.82 3.74 28.71
CA GLU A 314 -4.62 4.73 29.77
C GLU A 314 -3.82 5.95 29.29
N ALA A 315 -2.93 5.77 28.30
CA ALA A 315 -2.17 6.86 27.70
C ALA A 315 -2.93 7.52 26.53
N LYS A 316 -3.57 8.65 26.81
CA LYS A 316 -3.98 9.59 25.75
C LYS A 316 -2.77 10.37 25.27
N LYS A 317 -2.55 10.40 23.96
CA LYS A 317 -1.59 11.29 23.31
C LYS A 317 -1.95 12.72 23.69
N ASP A 318 -1.04 13.43 24.35
CA ASP A 318 -1.26 14.79 24.80
C ASP A 318 -1.67 15.68 23.61
N SER A 319 -2.95 16.02 23.52
CA SER A 319 -3.49 17.01 22.59
C SER A 319 -3.39 18.42 23.17
N GLY A 320 -2.37 18.66 24.00
CA GLY A 320 -2.15 19.94 24.67
C GLY A 320 -1.89 21.01 23.62
N ILE A 321 -2.91 21.82 23.32
CA ILE A 321 -2.78 23.05 22.54
C ILE A 321 -1.69 23.88 23.22
N PRO A 322 -0.54 24.15 22.57
CA PRO A 322 0.41 25.09 23.14
C PRO A 322 -0.31 26.44 23.21
N ARG A 323 -0.46 27.00 24.41
CA ARG A 323 -0.92 28.39 24.55
C ARG A 323 0.21 29.29 24.06
N VAL A 324 0.30 29.48 22.75
CA VAL A 324 1.13 30.52 22.15
C VAL A 324 0.42 31.85 22.37
N GLY A 325 0.99 32.68 23.24
CA GLY A 325 0.61 34.08 23.36
C GLY A 325 0.88 34.81 22.04
N SER A 326 0.27 35.99 21.88
CA SER A 326 0.16 36.79 20.65
C SER A 326 1.48 37.26 19.99
N ALA A 327 2.62 36.67 20.33
CA ALA A 327 3.95 37.01 19.84
C ALA A 327 4.68 35.86 19.11
N ALA A 328 3.97 34.80 18.70
CA ALA A 328 4.57 33.75 17.89
C ALA A 328 4.65 34.18 16.41
N ASP A 329 5.81 34.69 16.02
CA ASP A 329 6.19 34.97 14.63
C ASP A 329 6.33 33.66 13.84
N TRP A 330 5.47 33.46 12.84
CA TRP A 330 5.46 32.29 11.96
C TRP A 330 6.41 32.42 10.75
N SER A 331 7.29 33.42 10.71
CA SER A 331 8.08 33.78 9.52
C SER A 331 9.42 33.03 9.36
N ASN A 332 9.81 32.14 10.27
CA ASN A 332 11.16 31.53 10.26
C ASN A 332 11.23 30.07 9.75
N HIS A 333 10.28 29.60 8.93
CA HIS A 333 10.28 28.20 8.45
C HIS A 333 10.20 28.02 6.92
N PHE A 334 10.74 28.96 6.14
CA PHE A 334 11.06 28.74 4.73
C PHE A 334 12.54 29.01 4.46
#